data_AF-A0A2G7LQD7-F1
#
_entry.id   AF-A0A2G7LQD7-F1
#
_cell.length_a   1.000
_cell.length_b   1.000
_cell.length_c   1.000
_cell.angle_alpha   90.00
_cell.angle_beta   90.00
_cell.angle_gamma   90.00
#
_symmetry.space_group_name_H-M   'P 1'
#
loop_
_entity.id
_entity.type
_entity.pdbx_description
1 polymer ?
#
loop_
_entity_poly.entity_id
_entity_poly.type
_entity_poly.pdbx_seq_one_letter_code
_entity_poly.pdbx_strand_id
1 'polypeptide(L)'
;MELEAVIKERIQERFDILEELYTIWFTENPACIVPKKRFYPDAHIERQRTITYLLNKGFIVVDPVENEPEMVAVSITVNGIDFFEQGRLDGRGNGWSVVTEHLDE
;
A
#
# COMPACT_ATOMS: atom_id res chain seq x y z
N MET A 1 3.96 -22.91 4.18
CA MET A 1 4.60 -21.62 3.87
C MET A 1 5.29 -21.16 5.13
N GLU A 2 6.57 -20.82 5.08
CA GLU A 2 7.27 -20.35 6.29
C GLU A 2 6.69 -19.00 6.72
N LEU A 3 6.46 -18.83 8.03
CA LEU A 3 5.85 -17.63 8.60
C LEU A 3 6.56 -16.36 8.13
N GLU A 4 7.89 -16.42 7.98
CA GLU A 4 8.70 -15.32 7.48
C GLU A 4 8.23 -14.88 6.10
N ALA A 5 8.11 -15.79 5.12
CA ALA A 5 7.66 -15.50 3.76
C ALA A 5 6.29 -14.80 3.73
N VAL A 6 5.34 -15.28 4.52
CA VAL A 6 4.00 -14.65 4.65
C VAL A 6 4.10 -13.22 5.18
N ILE A 7 4.99 -12.97 6.14
CA ILE A 7 5.23 -11.63 6.66
C ILE A 7 5.83 -10.73 5.57
N LYS A 8 6.78 -11.22 4.77
CA LYS A 8 7.37 -10.46 3.65
C LYS A 8 6.32 -10.06 2.63
N GLU A 9 5.48 -11.01 2.22
CA GLU A 9 4.39 -10.78 1.26
C GLU A 9 3.42 -9.71 1.75
N ARG A 10 3.00 -9.79 3.02
CA ARG A 10 2.11 -8.79 3.64
C ARG A 10 2.75 -7.42 3.79
N ILE A 11 4.06 -7.37 4.01
CA ILE A 11 4.80 -6.09 4.01
C ILE A 11 4.80 -5.54 2.59
N GLN A 12 5.18 -6.34 1.60
CA GLN A 12 5.24 -5.91 0.21
C GLN A 12 3.89 -5.37 -0.27
N GLU A 13 2.78 -6.07 0.00
CA GLU A 13 1.45 -5.62 -0.42
C GLU A 13 1.08 -4.24 0.17
N ARG A 14 1.51 -3.92 1.39
CA ARG A 14 1.33 -2.58 1.98
C ARG A 14 2.14 -1.54 1.21
N PHE A 15 3.40 -1.84 0.89
CA PHE A 15 4.27 -0.93 0.17
C PHE A 15 3.80 -0.72 -1.27
N ASP A 16 3.26 -1.74 -1.94
CA ASP A 16 2.73 -1.62 -3.29
C ASP A 16 1.55 -0.63 -3.35
N ILE A 17 0.62 -0.73 -2.38
CA ILE A 17 -0.51 0.21 -2.27
C ILE A 17 -0.02 1.63 -1.93
N LEU A 18 0.90 1.75 -0.98
CA LEU A 18 1.44 3.05 -0.59
C LEU A 18 2.25 3.70 -1.70
N GLU A 19 3.00 2.95 -2.51
CA GLU A 19 3.76 3.47 -3.65
C GLU A 19 2.85 4.06 -4.73
N GLU A 20 1.74 3.38 -5.04
CA GLU A 20 0.74 3.88 -5.99
C GLU A 20 0.19 5.23 -5.51
N LEU A 21 -0.24 5.32 -4.25
CA LEU A 21 -0.81 6.54 -3.69
C LEU A 21 0.23 7.65 -3.47
N TYR A 22 1.45 7.30 -3.06
CA TYR A 22 2.58 8.21 -2.92
C TYR A 22 2.91 8.87 -4.26
N THR A 23 2.96 8.08 -5.34
CA THR A 23 3.23 8.62 -6.68
C THR A 23 2.14 9.62 -7.10
N ILE A 24 0.87 9.31 -6.82
CA ILE A 24 -0.28 10.18 -7.14
C ILE A 24 -0.24 11.48 -6.31
N TRP A 25 0.18 11.41 -5.05
CA TRP A 25 0.24 12.57 -4.15
C TRP A 25 1.02 13.75 -4.72
N PHE A 26 2.10 13.50 -5.46
CA PHE A 26 2.95 14.52 -6.07
C PHE A 26 2.53 14.91 -7.49
N THR A 27 1.29 14.59 -7.89
CA THR A 27 0.68 15.04 -9.13
C THR A 27 -0.30 16.19 -8.89
N GLU A 28 -0.94 16.69 -9.95
CA GLU A 28 -1.95 17.75 -9.83
C GLU A 28 -3.20 17.33 -9.03
N ASN A 29 -3.47 16.03 -8.92
CA ASN A 29 -4.59 15.49 -8.13
C ASN A 29 -4.06 14.50 -7.09
N PRO A 30 -3.99 14.88 -5.80
CA PRO A 30 -3.38 14.06 -4.76
C PRO A 30 -4.27 12.90 -4.28
N ALA A 31 -5.34 12.57 -5.01
CA ALA A 31 -6.22 11.45 -4.71
C ALA A 31 -6.47 10.57 -5.94
N CYS A 32 -6.48 9.26 -5.71
CA CYS A 32 -6.85 8.25 -6.69
C CYS A 32 -8.36 8.02 -6.63
N ILE A 33 -9.08 8.35 -7.70
CA ILE A 33 -10.53 8.10 -7.81
C ILE A 33 -10.75 6.73 -8.44
N VAL A 34 -11.35 5.80 -7.69
CA VAL A 34 -11.54 4.41 -8.12
C VAL A 34 -12.91 3.86 -7.71
N PRO A 35 -13.43 2.86 -8.44
CA PRO A 35 -14.63 2.15 -8.00
C PRO A 35 -14.41 1.45 -6.66
N LYS A 36 -15.40 1.51 -5.77
CA LYS A 36 -15.39 0.83 -4.46
C LYS A 36 -15.02 -0.65 -4.57
N LYS A 37 -15.58 -1.35 -5.56
CA LYS A 37 -15.30 -2.78 -5.81
C LYS A 37 -13.87 -3.07 -6.26
N ARG A 38 -13.22 -2.11 -6.90
CA ARG A 38 -11.81 -2.23 -7.30
C ARG A 38 -10.90 -2.00 -6.10
N PHE A 39 -11.24 -1.03 -5.25
CA PHE A 39 -10.46 -0.74 -4.06
C PHE A 39 -10.66 -1.81 -2.98
N TYR A 40 -11.90 -2.22 -2.70
CA TYR A 40 -12.27 -3.30 -1.78
C TYR A 40 -12.74 -4.55 -2.56
N PRO A 41 -11.84 -5.36 -3.13
CA PRO A 41 -12.25 -6.56 -3.85
C PRO A 41 -12.74 -7.65 -2.89
N ASP A 42 -13.99 -8.11 -3.09
CA ASP A 42 -14.61 -9.17 -2.28
C ASP A 42 -13.87 -10.52 -2.35
N ALA A 43 -13.17 -10.77 -3.46
CA ALA A 43 -12.47 -12.02 -3.72
C ALA A 43 -11.07 -12.12 -3.07
N HIS A 44 -10.52 -11.03 -2.52
CA HIS A 44 -9.14 -10.97 -2.02
C HIS A 44 -9.06 -10.51 -0.56
N ILE A 45 -9.26 -11.46 0.36
CA ILE A 45 -9.29 -11.20 1.81
C ILE A 45 -8.01 -10.56 2.37
N GLU A 46 -6.83 -10.96 1.87
CA GLU A 46 -5.57 -10.37 2.34
C GLU A 46 -5.47 -8.90 1.91
N ARG A 47 -5.86 -8.55 0.69
CA ARG A 47 -5.91 -7.16 0.24
C ARG A 47 -6.86 -6.31 1.08
N GLN A 48 -8.04 -6.85 1.43
CA GLN A 48 -8.97 -6.17 2.35
C GLN A 48 -8.35 -5.93 3.73
N ARG A 49 -7.64 -6.92 4.28
CA ARG A 49 -6.91 -6.80 5.56
C ARG A 49 -5.81 -5.76 5.47
N THR A 50 -5.07 -5.73 4.37
CA THR A 50 -4.02 -4.76 4.10
C THR A 50 -4.58 -3.34 4.06
N ILE A 51 -5.67 -3.11 3.32
CA ILE A 51 -6.34 -1.80 3.26
C ILE A 51 -6.88 -1.39 4.63
N THR A 52 -7.55 -2.31 5.33
CA THR A 52 -8.07 -2.07 6.69
C THR A 52 -6.95 -1.69 7.66
N TYR A 53 -5.79 -2.33 7.56
CA TYR A 53 -4.61 -1.99 8.35
C TYR A 53 -4.14 -0.56 8.07
N LEU A 54 -4.01 -0.19 6.78
CA LEU A 54 -3.55 1.14 6.37
C LEU A 54 -4.51 2.24 6.82
N LEU A 55 -5.82 2.00 6.72
CA LEU A 55 -6.87 2.89 7.22
C LEU A 55 -6.79 3.07 8.75
N ASN A 56 -6.74 1.97 9.49
CA ASN A 56 -6.70 2.01 10.96
C ASN A 56 -5.43 2.67 11.51
N LYS A 57 -4.32 2.61 10.77
CA LYS A 57 -3.09 3.33 11.10
C LYS A 57 -3.11 4.80 10.68
N GLY A 58 -4.12 5.22 9.93
CA GLY A 58 -4.22 6.57 9.39
C GLY A 58 -3.13 6.86 8.35
N PHE A 59 -2.65 5.84 7.64
CA PHE A 59 -1.67 5.98 6.56
C PHE A 59 -2.33 6.35 5.23
N ILE A 60 -3.61 6.00 5.07
CA ILE A 60 -4.43 6.40 3.93
C ILE A 60 -5.79 6.89 4.44
N VAL A 61 -6.47 7.69 3.62
CA VAL A 61 -7.86 8.12 3.82
C VAL A 61 -8.68 7.75 2.59
N VAL A 62 -9.96 7.47 2.80
CA VAL A 62 -10.91 7.09 1.77
C VAL A 62 -12.17 7.90 1.96
N ASP A 63 -12.45 8.77 0.99
CA ASP A 63 -13.60 9.66 1.01
C ASP A 63 -14.60 9.29 -0.10
N PRO A 64 -15.91 9.43 0.14
CA PRO A 64 -16.91 9.28 -0.91
C PRO A 64 -16.77 10.40 -1.95
N VAL A 65 -16.99 10.06 -3.23
CA VAL A 65 -17.04 11.07 -4.29
C VAL A 65 -18.46 11.63 -4.39
N GLU A 66 -18.57 12.96 -4.42
CA GLU A 66 -19.86 13.65 -4.54
C GLU A 66 -20.57 13.25 -5.83
N ASN A 67 -21.87 12.94 -5.75
CA ASN A 67 -22.70 12.51 -6.87
C ASN A 67 -22.27 11.19 -7.56
N GLU A 68 -21.24 10.49 -7.05
CA GLU A 68 -20.77 9.20 -7.57
C GLU A 68 -20.66 8.15 -6.45
N PRO A 69 -21.78 7.57 -5.99
CA PRO A 69 -21.83 6.72 -4.79
C PRO A 69 -21.04 5.40 -4.92
N GLU A 70 -20.72 4.97 -6.13
CA GLU A 70 -19.91 3.77 -6.39
C GLU A 70 -18.41 4.04 -6.44
N MET A 71 -18.00 5.31 -6.37
CA MET A 71 -16.61 5.74 -6.43
C MET A 71 -16.12 6.19 -5.05
N VAL A 72 -14.82 6.07 -4.84
CA VAL A 72 -14.10 6.60 -3.68
C VAL A 72 -12.85 7.33 -4.12
N ALA A 73 -12.55 8.43 -3.46
CA ALA A 73 -11.27 9.11 -3.55
C ALA A 73 -10.36 8.57 -2.44
N VAL A 74 -9.20 8.04 -2.82
CA VAL A 74 -8.22 7.48 -1.89
C VAL A 74 -6.96 8.31 -1.96
N SER A 75 -6.47 8.78 -0.82
CA SER A 75 -5.19 9.48 -0.75
C SER A 75 -4.32 8.93 0.37
N ILE A 76 -3.00 9.03 0.18
CA ILE A 76 -2.03 8.79 1.24
C ILE A 76 -2.07 9.99 2.21
N THR A 77 -1.85 9.74 3.50
CA THR A 77 -1.70 10.83 4.48
C THR A 77 -0.23 11.18 4.67
N VAL A 78 0.06 12.31 5.33
CA VAL A 78 1.44 12.64 5.75
C VAL A 78 2.09 11.52 6.57
N ASN A 79 1.34 10.85 7.45
CA ASN A 79 1.85 9.72 8.21
C ASN A 79 2.15 8.50 7.32
N GLY A 80 1.35 8.31 6.27
CA GLY A 80 1.59 7.26 5.28
C GLY A 80 2.82 7.53 4.44
N ILE A 81 3.04 8.80 4.07
CA ILE A 81 4.24 9.27 3.36
C ILE A 81 5.48 9.01 4.22
N ASP A 82 5.51 9.49 5.46
CA ASP A 82 6.64 9.30 6.39
C ASP A 82 6.95 7.80 6.58
N PHE A 83 5.90 6.99 6.76
CA PHE A 83 6.04 5.55 6.90
C PHE A 83 6.62 4.89 5.63
N PHE A 84 6.15 5.29 4.45
CA PHE A 84 6.61 4.76 3.18
C PHE A 84 8.06 5.15 2.89
N GLU A 85 8.42 6.42 3.04
CA GLU A 85 9.77 6.93 2.81
C GLU A 85 10.78 6.30 3.76
N GLN A 86 10.52 6.33 5.07
CA GLN A 86 11.38 5.68 6.06
C GLN A 86 11.50 4.17 5.77
N GLY A 87 10.38 3.54 5.41
CA GLY A 87 10.33 2.15 5.01
C GLY A 87 11.29 1.82 3.86
N ARG A 88 11.25 2.60 2.77
CA ARG A 88 12.11 2.43 1.60
C ARG A 88 13.58 2.66 1.93
N LEU A 89 13.89 3.68 2.73
CA LEU A 89 15.26 3.95 3.19
C LEU A 89 15.82 2.83 4.07
N ASP A 90 14.97 2.19 4.89
CA ASP A 90 15.33 1.03 5.71
C ASP A 90 15.41 -0.29 4.91
N GLY A 91 15.17 -0.26 3.59
CA GLY A 91 15.14 -1.44 2.74
C GLY A 91 13.85 -2.26 2.81
N ARG A 92 12.79 -1.77 3.47
CA ARG A 92 11.48 -2.41 3.51
C ARG A 92 10.72 -2.09 2.20
N GLY A 93 10.23 -3.13 1.52
CA GLY A 93 9.37 -2.98 0.33
C GLY A 93 10.11 -2.81 -1.01
N ASN A 94 11.44 -2.98 -1.06
CA ASN A 94 12.24 -2.88 -2.29
C ASN A 94 12.11 -4.09 -3.23
N GLY A 95 11.09 -4.96 -3.07
CA GLY A 95 11.06 -6.27 -3.72
C GLY A 95 12.26 -7.09 -3.22
N TRP A 96 12.05 -7.94 -2.22
CA TRP A 96 13.17 -8.61 -1.54
C TRP A 96 13.85 -9.54 -2.54
N SER A 97 14.88 -9.03 -3.19
CA SER A 97 15.79 -9.83 -4.00
C SER A 97 16.42 -10.78 -3.02
N VAL A 98 16.17 -12.08 -3.20
CA VAL A 98 16.94 -13.13 -2.54
C VAL A 98 18.40 -12.76 -2.80
N VAL A 99 19.08 -12.26 -1.77
CA VAL A 99 20.53 -12.13 -1.81
C VAL A 99 21.02 -13.56 -1.90
N THR A 100 21.31 -14.03 -3.11
CA THR A 100 22.22 -15.15 -3.25
C THR A 100 23.52 -14.67 -2.63
N GLU A 101 23.81 -15.17 -1.43
CA GLU A 101 25.14 -15.08 -0.86
C GLU A 101 26.11 -15.51 -1.95
N HIS A 102 26.88 -14.57 -2.49
CA HIS A 102 28.14 -14.93 -3.10
C HIS A 102 29.00 -15.44 -1.94
N LEU A 103 29.00 -16.76 -1.76
CA LEU A 103 30.09 -17.45 -1.11
C LEU A 103 31.32 -17.21 -1.99
N ASP A 104 32.05 -16.16 -1.66
CA ASP A 104 33.44 -16.03 -2.08
C ASP A 104 34.26 -17.02 -1.24
N GLU A 105 34.53 -18.19 -1.81
CA GLU A 105 35.73 -19.00 -1.55
C GLU A 105 36.42 -19.35 -2.87
#